data_AF-A0A2N6AEU0-F1
#
_entry.id   AF-A0A2N6AEU0-F1
#
_cell.length_a   1.000
_cell.length_b   1.000
_cell.length_c   1.000
_cell.angle_alpha   90.00
_cell.angle_beta   90.00
_cell.angle_gamma   90.00
#
_symmetry.space_group_name_H-M   'P 1'
#
loop_
_entity.id
_entity.type
_entity.pdbx_description
1 polymer ?
#
loop_
_entity_poly.entity_id
_entity_poly.type
_entity_poly.pdbx_seq_one_letter_code
_entity_poly.pdbx_strand_id
1 'polypeptide(L)'
;MLPKISKVSAHIIWLADQTGFIGRAYRLKIGAKVANAQITKIKNKIDINSMAEIQGIDLFCNDISIVEISFDQEIPITSYDKNKANGGFILIDRMTNQTVAAGMINFVLRRSRFIFDQSFSITKEKRALLNGHSGKIIWFTGLNGSGKSTLANALEQSLYQKGIRTYILDGDNIRSGQCLNRAVHFQSPWRPQPFLW
;
A
#
# COMPACT_ATOMS: atom_id res chain seq x y z
N MET A 1 -21.94 14.29 -2.17
CA MET A 1 -20.95 13.25 -1.83
C MET A 1 -20.40 12.70 -3.14
N LEU A 2 -19.12 12.91 -3.47
CA LEU A 2 -18.56 12.43 -4.74
C LEU A 2 -18.51 10.88 -4.74
N PRO A 3 -18.80 10.21 -5.86
CA PRO A 3 -18.72 8.75 -5.95
C PRO A 3 -17.29 8.29 -5.68
N LYS A 4 -17.14 7.30 -4.80
CA LYS A 4 -15.84 6.78 -4.39
C LYS A 4 -15.30 5.86 -5.49
N ILE A 5 -14.50 6.43 -6.39
CA ILE A 5 -13.88 5.69 -7.50
C ILE A 5 -12.91 4.64 -6.93
N SER A 6 -13.17 3.38 -7.25
CA SER A 6 -12.28 2.27 -6.93
C SER A 6 -11.45 1.91 -8.16
N LYS A 7 -10.19 1.52 -7.97
CA LYS A 7 -9.27 1.13 -9.04
C LYS A 7 -8.69 -0.26 -8.79
N VAL A 8 -8.39 -0.99 -9.84
CA VAL A 8 -7.72 -2.31 -9.80
C VAL A 8 -6.69 -2.46 -10.89
N SER A 9 -5.69 -3.31 -10.64
CA SER A 9 -4.84 -3.90 -11.67
C SER A 9 -5.39 -5.28 -12.03
N ALA A 10 -5.53 -5.57 -13.31
CA ALA A 10 -6.07 -6.83 -13.81
C ALA A 10 -5.33 -7.33 -15.04
N HIS A 11 -5.27 -8.65 -15.20
CA HIS A 11 -4.94 -9.28 -16.48
C HIS A 11 -6.23 -9.38 -17.29
N ILE A 12 -6.18 -9.04 -18.56
CA ILE A 12 -7.30 -9.21 -19.49
C ILE A 12 -6.85 -9.91 -20.76
N ILE A 13 -7.80 -10.60 -21.39
CA ILE A 13 -7.74 -10.97 -22.80
C ILE A 13 -8.78 -10.13 -23.54
N TRP A 14 -8.35 -9.44 -24.58
CA TRP A 14 -9.25 -8.69 -25.45
C TRP A 14 -9.86 -9.63 -26.50
N LEU A 15 -11.18 -9.59 -26.65
CA LEU A 15 -11.95 -10.54 -27.45
C LEU A 15 -12.64 -9.89 -28.64
N ALA A 16 -12.74 -8.55 -28.66
CA ALA A 16 -13.42 -7.85 -29.73
C ALA A 16 -12.49 -7.55 -30.90
N ASP A 17 -13.04 -7.61 -32.12
CA ASP A 17 -12.33 -7.19 -33.34
C ASP A 17 -12.10 -5.68 -33.35
N GLN A 18 -12.95 -4.91 -32.68
CA GLN A 18 -12.75 -3.48 -32.47
C GLN A 18 -11.63 -3.24 -31.47
N THR A 19 -10.69 -2.36 -31.84
CA THR A 19 -9.58 -1.98 -30.96
C THR A 19 -10.07 -1.33 -29.66
N GLY A 20 -9.55 -1.81 -28.54
CA GLY A 20 -9.78 -1.23 -27.22
C GLY A 20 -8.79 -0.10 -26.91
N PHE A 21 -9.29 1.02 -26.36
CA PHE A 21 -8.48 2.17 -25.99
C PHE A 21 -8.72 2.59 -24.52
N ILE A 22 -7.76 3.33 -23.98
CA ILE A 22 -7.87 3.99 -22.66
C ILE A 22 -9.00 5.04 -22.70
N GLY A 23 -9.70 5.22 -21.57
CA GLY A 23 -10.72 6.26 -21.39
C GLY A 23 -12.12 5.90 -21.92
N ARG A 24 -12.24 4.88 -22.79
CA ARG A 24 -13.55 4.39 -23.23
C ARG A 24 -14.30 3.74 -22.06
N ALA A 25 -15.60 4.03 -21.97
CA ALA A 25 -16.48 3.52 -20.93
C ALA A 25 -17.11 2.18 -21.32
N TYR A 26 -16.99 1.21 -20.43
CA TYR A 26 -17.55 -0.13 -20.53
C TYR A 26 -18.47 -0.42 -19.36
N ARG A 27 -19.24 -1.51 -19.45
CA ARG A 27 -19.84 -2.15 -18.30
C ARG A 27 -18.94 -3.28 -17.83
N LEU A 28 -18.51 -3.23 -16.58
CA LEU A 28 -17.82 -4.34 -15.93
C LEU A 28 -18.85 -5.19 -15.19
N LYS A 29 -18.88 -6.49 -15.46
CA LYS A 29 -19.69 -7.46 -14.73
C LYS A 29 -18.79 -8.38 -13.93
N ILE A 30 -19.01 -8.45 -12.63
CA ILE A 30 -18.30 -9.32 -11.69
C ILE A 30 -19.30 -10.00 -10.75
N GLY A 31 -19.31 -11.33 -10.75
CA GLY A 31 -20.37 -12.10 -10.10
C GLY A 31 -21.77 -11.62 -10.51
N ALA A 32 -22.59 -11.23 -9.53
CA ALA A 32 -23.93 -10.69 -9.73
C ALA A 32 -24.00 -9.15 -9.84
N LYS A 33 -22.86 -8.45 -9.84
CA LYS A 33 -22.79 -6.97 -9.87
C LYS A 33 -22.34 -6.47 -11.23
N VAL A 34 -22.88 -5.32 -11.63
CA VAL A 34 -22.52 -4.61 -12.87
C VAL A 34 -22.24 -3.15 -12.52
N ALA A 35 -21.12 -2.60 -13.01
CA ALA A 35 -20.71 -1.21 -12.83
C ALA A 35 -20.24 -0.56 -14.12
N ASN A 36 -20.24 0.78 -14.17
CA ASN A 36 -19.53 1.45 -15.25
C ASN A 36 -18.05 1.44 -14.92
N ALA A 37 -17.26 1.06 -15.92
CA ALA A 37 -15.82 0.95 -15.80
C ALA A 37 -15.13 1.64 -16.97
N GLN A 38 -13.90 2.08 -16.74
CA GLN A 38 -13.03 2.64 -17.76
C GLN A 38 -11.64 2.03 -17.58
N ILE A 39 -11.02 1.63 -18.70
CA ILE A 39 -9.60 1.30 -18.71
C ILE A 39 -8.86 2.63 -18.58
N THR A 40 -8.12 2.83 -17.48
CA THR A 40 -7.39 4.07 -17.21
C THR A 40 -5.93 3.99 -17.65
N LYS A 41 -5.39 2.78 -17.77
CA LYS A 41 -4.01 2.55 -18.19
C LYS A 41 -3.89 1.15 -18.79
N ILE A 42 -3.12 1.02 -19.86
CA ILE A 42 -2.64 -0.26 -20.38
C ILE A 42 -1.15 -0.26 -20.07
N LYS A 43 -0.67 -1.24 -19.29
CA LYS A 43 0.74 -1.29 -18.87
C LYS A 43 1.56 -1.96 -19.96
N ASN A 44 1.33 -3.24 -20.19
CA ASN A 44 2.12 -4.07 -21.09
C ASN A 44 1.21 -5.03 -21.83
N LYS A 45 1.54 -5.30 -23.11
CA LYS A 45 1.08 -6.49 -23.83
C LYS A 45 2.05 -7.62 -23.54
N ILE A 46 1.52 -8.80 -23.21
CA ILE A 46 2.34 -9.99 -22.99
C ILE A 46 2.46 -10.69 -24.35
N ASP A 47 3.66 -10.67 -24.94
CA ASP A 47 3.96 -11.49 -26.11
C ASP A 47 4.09 -12.96 -25.67
N ILE A 48 3.18 -13.81 -26.18
CA ILE A 48 3.06 -15.23 -25.83
C ILE A 48 4.36 -16.00 -26.18
N ASN A 49 5.11 -15.53 -27.19
CA ASN A 49 6.30 -16.22 -27.69
C ASN A 49 7.59 -15.84 -26.95
N SER A 50 7.64 -14.65 -26.36
CA SER A 50 8.88 -14.09 -25.80
C SER A 50 8.80 -13.71 -24.33
N MET A 51 7.60 -13.68 -23.74
CA MET A 51 7.35 -13.07 -22.42
C MET A 51 7.87 -11.62 -22.31
N ALA A 52 8.17 -10.96 -23.44
CA ALA A 52 8.69 -9.60 -23.46
C ALA A 52 7.56 -8.58 -23.28
N GLU A 53 7.80 -7.57 -22.47
CA GLU A 53 6.85 -6.48 -22.23
C GLU A 53 6.93 -5.46 -23.37
N ILE A 54 5.89 -5.39 -24.20
CA ILE A 54 5.77 -4.34 -25.22
C ILE A 54 4.84 -3.24 -24.68
N GLN A 55 5.31 -1.99 -24.68
CA GLN A 55 4.47 -0.84 -24.37
C GLN A 55 3.45 -0.63 -25.49
N GLY A 56 2.16 -0.66 -25.15
CA GLY A 56 1.08 -0.44 -26.09
C GLY A 56 -0.05 0.34 -25.42
N ILE A 57 -0.65 1.27 -26.16
CA ILE A 57 -1.79 2.09 -25.73
C ILE A 57 -3.14 1.58 -26.24
N ASP A 58 -3.11 0.52 -27.05
CA ASP A 58 -4.25 -0.06 -27.77
C ASP A 58 -4.36 -1.56 -27.46
N LEU A 59 -5.56 -2.14 -27.52
CA LEU A 59 -5.81 -3.58 -27.36
C LEU A 59 -6.43 -4.14 -28.64
N PHE A 60 -5.76 -5.09 -29.27
CA PHE A 60 -6.28 -5.82 -30.44
C PHE A 60 -6.87 -7.17 -30.04
N CYS A 61 -7.66 -7.76 -30.94
CA CYS A 61 -8.25 -9.07 -30.72
C CYS A 61 -7.18 -10.10 -30.36
N ASN A 62 -7.45 -10.89 -29.31
CA ASN A 62 -6.56 -11.88 -28.67
C ASN A 62 -5.36 -11.32 -27.90
N ASP A 63 -5.21 -9.99 -27.78
CA ASP A 63 -4.17 -9.43 -26.93
C ASP A 63 -4.40 -9.78 -25.46
N ILE A 64 -3.35 -10.28 -24.82
CA ILE A 64 -3.30 -10.44 -23.36
C ILE A 64 -2.51 -9.26 -22.81
N SER A 65 -3.07 -8.57 -21.82
CA SER A 65 -2.47 -7.35 -21.28
C SER A 65 -2.77 -7.14 -19.81
N ILE A 66 -1.90 -6.38 -19.15
CA ILE A 66 -2.15 -5.88 -17.79
C ILE A 66 -2.72 -4.47 -17.91
N VAL A 67 -3.91 -4.26 -17.35
CA VAL A 67 -4.63 -2.99 -17.39
C VAL A 67 -4.96 -2.50 -15.99
N GLU A 68 -5.10 -1.18 -15.86
CA GLU A 68 -5.74 -0.56 -14.72
C GLU A 68 -7.16 -0.16 -15.09
N ILE A 69 -8.12 -0.55 -14.26
CA ILE A 69 -9.54 -0.29 -14.48
C ILE A 69 -10.06 0.53 -13.30
N SER A 70 -10.78 1.61 -13.58
CA SER A 70 -11.54 2.37 -12.59
C SER A 70 -13.03 2.12 -12.76
N PHE A 71 -13.77 2.11 -11.66
CA PHE A 71 -15.23 2.01 -11.67
C PHE A 71 -15.87 3.07 -10.78
N ASP A 72 -17.11 3.43 -11.12
CA ASP A 72 -17.86 4.54 -10.55
C ASP A 72 -18.57 4.22 -9.23
N GLN A 73 -18.57 2.96 -8.82
CA GLN A 73 -19.18 2.50 -7.56
C GLN A 73 -18.27 1.54 -6.80
N GLU A 74 -18.46 1.45 -5.49
CA GLU A 74 -17.79 0.45 -4.66
C GLU A 74 -18.44 -0.92 -4.89
N ILE A 75 -17.62 -1.85 -5.35
CA ILE A 75 -18.01 -3.26 -5.55
C ILE A 75 -17.11 -4.10 -4.64
N PRO A 76 -17.65 -5.10 -3.91
CA PRO A 76 -16.81 -6.05 -3.20
C PRO A 76 -15.99 -6.86 -4.21
N ILE A 77 -14.70 -6.59 -4.26
CA ILE A 77 -13.75 -7.19 -5.19
C ILE A 77 -12.53 -7.74 -4.46
N THR A 78 -11.92 -8.79 -5.00
CA THR A 78 -10.70 -9.39 -4.46
C THR A 78 -9.85 -9.92 -5.61
N SER A 79 -8.63 -10.37 -5.32
CA SER A 79 -7.79 -11.02 -6.32
C SER A 79 -8.39 -12.37 -6.73
N TYR A 80 -8.19 -12.74 -7.99
CA TYR A 80 -8.69 -14.00 -8.56
C TYR A 80 -8.21 -15.22 -7.79
N ASP A 81 -6.95 -15.23 -7.37
CA ASP A 81 -6.35 -16.34 -6.61
C ASP A 81 -7.00 -16.55 -5.24
N LYS A 82 -7.53 -15.48 -4.63
CA LYS A 82 -8.23 -15.57 -3.34
C LYS A 82 -9.67 -16.03 -3.50
N ASN A 83 -10.36 -15.56 -4.53
CA ASN A 83 -11.74 -15.96 -4.81
C ASN A 83 -12.05 -15.77 -6.29
N LYS A 84 -12.23 -16.88 -7.00
CA LYS A 84 -12.51 -16.88 -8.45
C LYS A 84 -13.81 -16.17 -8.81
N ALA A 85 -14.85 -16.29 -7.98
CA ALA A 85 -16.16 -15.69 -8.25
C ALA A 85 -16.14 -14.15 -8.17
N ASN A 86 -15.32 -13.59 -7.27
CA ASN A 86 -15.21 -12.15 -7.04
C ASN A 86 -13.88 -11.55 -7.52
N GLY A 87 -13.10 -12.32 -8.28
CA GLY A 87 -11.87 -11.87 -8.92
C GLY A 87 -11.90 -12.03 -10.44
N GLY A 88 -12.86 -12.75 -11.02
CA GLY A 88 -13.07 -12.83 -12.46
C GLY A 88 -14.14 -11.85 -12.92
N PHE A 89 -13.94 -11.20 -14.07
CA PHE A 89 -14.89 -10.24 -14.63
C PHE A 89 -14.91 -10.27 -16.16
N ILE A 90 -15.94 -9.67 -16.73
CA ILE A 90 -16.02 -9.36 -18.16
C ILE A 90 -16.24 -7.86 -18.37
N LEU A 91 -15.73 -7.33 -19.47
CA LEU A 91 -16.05 -6.01 -19.98
C LEU A 91 -17.05 -6.15 -21.13
N ILE A 92 -18.09 -5.33 -21.07
CA ILE A 92 -19.21 -5.32 -22.02
C ILE A 92 -19.28 -3.91 -22.63
N ASP A 93 -19.31 -3.83 -23.95
CA ASP A 93 -19.53 -2.56 -24.64
C ASP A 93 -20.94 -2.03 -24.35
N ARG A 94 -21.03 -0.73 -24.05
CA ARG A 94 -22.30 -0.11 -23.62
C ARG A 94 -23.27 0.15 -24.77
N MET A 95 -22.78 0.25 -25.99
CA MET A 95 -23.57 0.53 -27.19
C MET A 95 -24.05 -0.77 -27.83
N THR A 96 -23.17 -1.77 -27.94
CA THR A 96 -23.47 -3.03 -28.64
C THR A 96 -23.88 -4.16 -27.70
N ASN A 97 -23.69 -4.02 -26.39
CA ASN A 97 -23.85 -5.08 -25.38
C ASN A 97 -22.97 -6.34 -25.63
N GLN A 98 -21.96 -6.24 -26.51
CA GLN A 98 -21.03 -7.33 -26.76
C GLN A 98 -20.00 -7.44 -25.65
N THR A 99 -19.60 -8.66 -25.30
CA THR A 99 -18.47 -8.89 -24.40
C THR A 99 -17.18 -8.61 -25.16
N VAL A 100 -16.43 -7.59 -24.74
CA VAL A 100 -15.21 -7.14 -25.41
C VAL A 100 -13.93 -7.67 -24.78
N ALA A 101 -13.99 -8.06 -23.50
CA ALA A 101 -12.85 -8.64 -22.81
C ALA A 101 -13.29 -9.54 -21.64
N ALA A 102 -12.45 -10.49 -21.30
CA ALA A 102 -12.52 -11.24 -20.05
C ALA A 102 -11.26 -10.95 -19.23
N GLY A 103 -11.37 -10.93 -17.91
CA GLY A 103 -10.26 -10.55 -17.06
C GLY A 103 -10.28 -11.13 -15.66
N MET A 104 -9.10 -11.07 -15.04
CA MET A 104 -8.84 -11.53 -13.68
C MET A 104 -8.16 -10.41 -12.90
N ILE A 105 -8.72 -10.07 -11.74
CA ILE A 105 -8.18 -9.07 -10.85
C ILE A 105 -6.89 -9.62 -10.23
N ASN A 106 -5.80 -8.87 -10.37
CA ASN A 106 -4.54 -9.13 -9.70
C ASN A 106 -4.56 -8.52 -8.29
N PHE A 107 -4.76 -7.21 -8.18
CA PHE A 107 -4.89 -6.52 -6.89
C PHE A 107 -5.67 -5.21 -6.98
N VAL A 108 -6.20 -4.76 -5.84
CA VAL A 108 -6.91 -3.49 -5.71
C VAL A 108 -5.90 -2.34 -5.60
N LEU A 109 -6.00 -1.38 -6.52
CA LEU A 109 -5.22 -0.14 -6.49
C LEU A 109 -5.91 0.82 -5.52
N ARG A 110 -5.54 0.72 -4.25
CA ARG A 110 -5.86 1.78 -3.30
C ARG A 110 -5.07 3.01 -3.72
N ARG A 111 -5.71 4.20 -3.70
CA ARG A 111 -4.94 5.45 -3.60
C ARG A 111 -4.05 5.29 -2.38
N SER A 112 -2.75 5.08 -2.61
CA SER A 112 -1.80 5.04 -1.52
C SER A 112 -1.90 6.40 -0.83
N ARG A 113 -2.11 6.39 0.49
CA ARG A 113 -1.30 7.29 1.29
C ARG A 113 0.12 6.84 0.99
N PHE A 114 0.80 7.64 0.20
CA PHE A 114 2.16 7.45 -0.28
C PHE A 114 3.05 6.94 0.87
N ILE A 115 3.34 5.65 0.92
CA ILE A 115 4.45 5.11 1.70
C ILE A 115 5.45 4.72 0.63
N PHE A 116 6.31 5.67 0.27
CA PHE A 116 7.55 5.31 -0.40
C PHE A 116 8.31 4.39 0.55
N ASP A 117 8.61 3.18 0.13
CA ASP A 117 9.73 2.43 0.69
C ASP A 117 10.99 3.14 0.18
N GLN A 118 11.35 4.24 0.83
CA GLN A 118 12.68 4.79 0.65
C GLN A 118 13.62 3.69 1.12
N SER A 119 14.39 3.12 0.20
CA SER A 119 15.43 2.15 0.50
C SER A 119 16.53 2.84 1.30
N PHE A 120 16.27 3.04 2.59
CA PHE A 120 17.25 3.56 3.51
C PHE A 120 18.37 2.52 3.59
N SER A 121 19.62 2.98 3.45
CA SER A 121 20.81 2.14 3.62
C SER A 121 20.84 1.42 4.97
N ILE A 122 20.09 1.92 5.95
CA ILE A 122 19.89 1.38 7.29
C ILE A 122 18.50 0.71 7.37
N THR A 123 18.48 -0.61 7.28
CA THR A 123 17.26 -1.43 7.39
C THR A 123 16.92 -1.73 8.86
N LYS A 124 15.73 -2.30 9.10
CA LYS A 124 15.28 -2.74 10.42
C LYS A 124 16.22 -3.80 11.02
N GLU A 125 16.74 -4.68 10.17
CA GLU A 125 17.65 -5.78 10.53
C GLU A 125 19.00 -5.21 10.99
N LYS A 126 19.53 -4.22 10.27
CA LYS A 126 20.77 -3.54 10.67
C LYS A 126 20.63 -2.83 12.02
N ARG A 127 19.48 -2.18 12.27
CA ARG A 127 19.19 -1.56 13.58
C ARG A 127 19.04 -2.59 14.69
N ALA A 128 18.40 -3.73 14.41
CA ALA A 128 18.23 -4.80 15.37
C ALA A 128 19.58 -5.44 15.74
N LEU A 129 20.47 -5.63 14.77
CA LEU A 129 21.83 -6.10 15.00
C LEU A 129 22.61 -5.13 15.90
N LEU A 130 22.54 -3.83 15.61
CA LEU A 130 23.23 -2.80 16.39
C LEU A 130 22.72 -2.71 17.83
N ASN A 131 21.41 -2.89 18.05
CA ASN A 131 20.81 -2.83 19.38
C ASN A 131 20.85 -4.17 20.13
N GLY A 132 21.19 -5.29 19.47
CA GLY A 132 21.11 -6.64 20.04
C GLY A 132 19.68 -7.14 20.28
N HIS A 133 18.66 -6.44 19.78
CA HIS A 133 17.25 -6.84 19.93
C HIS A 133 16.37 -6.31 18.78
N SER A 134 15.27 -7.01 18.51
CA SER A 134 14.26 -6.51 17.56
C SER A 134 13.46 -5.36 18.16
N GLY A 135 13.10 -4.36 17.34
CA GLY A 135 12.20 -3.28 17.75
C GLY A 135 10.74 -3.77 17.87
N LYS A 136 10.03 -3.30 18.88
CA LYS A 136 8.60 -3.57 19.13
C LYS A 136 7.86 -2.27 19.43
N ILE A 137 6.57 -2.24 19.14
CA ILE A 137 5.67 -1.13 19.47
C ILE A 137 4.61 -1.70 20.42
N ILE A 138 4.44 -1.05 21.57
CA ILE A 138 3.42 -1.39 22.56
C ILE A 138 2.47 -0.20 22.64
N TRP A 139 1.18 -0.47 22.47
CA TRP A 139 0.15 0.57 22.48
C TRP A 139 -0.71 0.43 23.74
N PHE A 140 -0.66 1.43 24.62
CA PHE A 140 -1.55 1.51 25.78
C PHE A 140 -2.84 2.25 25.38
N THR A 141 -3.98 1.56 25.43
CA THR A 141 -5.32 2.14 25.20
C THR A 141 -6.13 2.17 26.50
N GLY A 142 -7.13 3.06 26.58
CA GLY A 142 -7.99 3.21 27.77
C GLY A 142 -8.45 4.65 28.03
N LEU A 143 -9.43 4.83 28.91
CA LEU A 143 -10.02 6.13 29.28
C LEU A 143 -8.99 7.09 29.92
N ASN A 144 -9.20 8.40 29.82
CA ASN A 144 -8.34 9.38 30.49
C ASN A 144 -8.28 9.12 32.00
N GLY A 145 -7.09 9.16 32.59
CA GLY A 145 -6.87 8.80 34.00
C GLY A 145 -6.74 7.29 34.29
N SER A 146 -6.89 6.40 33.31
CA SER A 146 -6.77 4.94 33.52
C SER A 146 -5.34 4.42 33.79
N GLY A 147 -4.38 5.30 34.08
CA GLY A 147 -3.00 4.92 34.40
C GLY A 147 -2.11 4.51 33.20
N LYS A 148 -2.52 4.77 31.96
CA LYS A 148 -1.72 4.43 30.75
C LYS A 148 -0.30 4.99 30.81
N SER A 149 -0.17 6.29 31.09
CA SER A 149 1.13 6.95 31.18
C SER A 149 1.94 6.45 32.38
N THR A 150 1.29 6.10 33.49
CA THR A 150 1.92 5.47 34.65
C THR A 150 2.52 4.11 34.30
N LEU A 151 1.77 3.27 33.57
CA LEU A 151 2.23 1.95 33.15
C LEU A 151 3.32 2.04 32.07
N ALA A 152 3.20 2.99 31.13
CA ALA A 152 4.23 3.26 30.13
C ALA A 152 5.55 3.69 30.78
N ASN A 153 5.50 4.57 31.78
CA ASN A 153 6.68 5.03 32.52
C ASN A 153 7.32 3.88 33.33
N ALA A 154 6.52 3.08 34.04
CA ALA A 154 7.03 1.92 34.77
C ALA A 154 7.69 0.89 33.83
N LEU A 155 7.09 0.67 32.65
CA LEU A 155 7.66 -0.21 31.63
C LEU A 155 8.98 0.33 31.07
N GLU A 156 9.06 1.62 30.77
CA GLU A 156 10.30 2.27 30.30
C GLU A 156 11.42 2.15 31.34
N GLN A 157 11.14 2.38 32.63
CA GLN A 157 12.13 2.19 33.69
C GLN A 157 12.64 0.75 33.77
N SER A 158 11.75 -0.24 33.65
CA SER A 158 12.15 -1.66 33.67
C SER A 158 13.01 -2.05 32.46
N LEU A 159 12.68 -1.51 31.26
CA LEU A 159 13.45 -1.77 30.04
C LEU A 159 14.81 -1.05 30.07
N TYR A 160 14.86 0.16 30.63
CA TYR A 160 16.10 0.90 30.85
C TYR A 160 17.06 0.15 31.77
N GLN A 161 16.57 -0.42 32.88
CA GLN A 161 17.38 -1.26 33.77
C GLN A 161 17.95 -2.52 33.08
N LYS A 162 17.29 -3.00 32.02
CA LYS A 162 17.75 -4.13 31.20
C LYS A 162 18.67 -3.69 30.04
N GLY A 163 19.04 -2.40 29.97
CA GLY A 163 19.86 -1.86 28.88
C GLY A 163 19.15 -1.76 27.54
N ILE A 164 17.82 -1.91 27.50
CA ILE A 164 17.02 -1.87 26.28
C ILE A 164 16.67 -0.42 25.97
N ARG A 165 16.94 0.02 24.74
CA ARG A 165 16.62 1.37 24.28
C ARG A 165 15.13 1.48 23.97
N THR A 166 14.45 2.40 24.63
CA THR A 166 13.00 2.65 24.49
C THR A 166 12.70 4.14 24.43
N TYR A 167 11.49 4.48 23.97
CA TYR A 167 10.99 5.85 23.97
C TYR A 167 9.46 5.83 24.08
N ILE A 168 8.91 6.68 24.95
CA ILE A 168 7.46 6.89 25.07
C ILE A 168 7.00 7.98 24.10
N LEU A 169 6.04 7.63 23.23
CA LEU A 169 5.36 8.57 22.35
C LEU A 169 3.98 8.92 22.93
N ASP A 170 3.88 10.06 23.61
CA ASP A 170 2.62 10.58 24.13
C ASP A 170 2.11 11.73 23.26
N GLY A 171 0.80 11.76 22.97
CA GLY A 171 0.17 12.77 22.13
C GLY A 171 0.32 14.19 22.69
N ASP A 172 0.43 14.32 24.00
CA ASP A 172 0.69 15.59 24.69
C ASP A 172 2.16 16.05 24.51
N ASN A 173 3.11 15.11 24.45
CA ASN A 173 4.53 15.39 24.18
C ASN A 173 4.81 15.72 22.70
N ILE A 174 3.96 15.27 21.79
CA ILE A 174 4.07 15.56 20.35
C ILE A 174 3.48 16.95 20.03
N ARG A 175 2.41 17.38 20.72
CA ARG A 175 1.78 18.71 20.52
C ARG A 175 2.58 19.87 21.07
N SER A 176 3.45 19.66 22.05
CA SER A 176 4.26 20.72 22.69
C SER A 176 5.59 21.04 21.97
N GLY A 177 5.83 20.49 20.78
CA GLY A 177 6.96 20.88 19.91
C GLY A 177 8.35 20.47 20.40
N GLN A 178 8.48 19.74 21.50
CA GLN A 178 9.79 19.39 22.08
C GLN A 178 10.46 18.14 21.48
N CYS A 179 9.73 17.34 20.69
CA CYS A 179 10.28 16.08 20.14
C CYS A 179 11.19 16.24 18.91
N LEU A 180 11.31 17.44 18.32
CA LEU A 180 12.18 17.63 17.15
C LEU A 180 13.59 18.17 17.50
N ASN A 181 13.78 18.80 18.66
CA ASN A 181 15.03 19.52 18.96
C ASN A 181 15.98 18.81 19.94
N ARG A 182 15.54 17.80 20.69
CA ARG A 182 16.44 17.14 21.67
C ARG A 182 17.31 16.03 21.09
N ALA A 183 17.04 15.58 19.86
CA ALA A 183 17.93 14.68 19.13
C ALA A 183 19.17 15.41 18.55
N VAL A 184 19.25 16.75 18.65
CA VAL A 184 20.32 17.56 18.06
C VAL A 184 21.19 18.29 19.09
N HIS A 185 20.99 18.07 20.40
CA HIS A 185 21.84 18.65 21.43
C HIS A 185 22.48 17.55 22.30
N PHE A 186 23.66 17.11 21.88
CA PHE A 186 24.66 16.54 22.78
C PHE A 186 25.09 17.64 23.76
N GLN A 187 24.62 17.58 25.01
CA GLN A 187 25.26 18.28 26.12
C GLN A 187 25.99 17.25 26.96
N SER A 188 27.29 17.11 26.71
CA SER A 188 28.22 16.44 27.61
C SER A 188 28.55 17.35 28.80
N PRO A 189 28.65 16.79 30.02
CA PRO A 189 29.60 17.29 30.98
C PRO A 189 30.49 16.13 31.42
N TRP A 190 31.45 15.76 30.58
CA TRP A 190 32.55 14.89 31.01
C TRP A 190 33.84 15.72 30.98
N ARG A 191 34.28 16.15 32.17
CA ARG A 191 35.60 16.74 32.38
C ARG A 191 36.63 15.60 32.44
N PRO A 192 37.71 15.62 31.65
CA PRO A 192 38.86 14.78 31.92
C PRO A 192 39.74 15.47 32.98
N GLN A 193 40.05 14.75 34.06
CA GLN A 193 41.23 15.05 34.90
C GLN A 193 42.36 14.08 34.51
N PRO A 194 43.63 14.52 34.60
CA PRO A 194 44.72 13.98 33.79
C PRO A 194 45.62 13.03 34.58
N PHE A 195 46.14 11.98 33.94
CA PHE A 195 47.41 11.34 34.31
C PHE A 195 48.02 10.78 33.01
N LEU A 196 49.05 11.41 32.45
CA LEU A 196 50.49 11.41 32.80
C LEU A 196 51.24 10.25 32.12
N TRP A 197 52.05 10.69 31.14
CA TRP A 197 53.03 10.03 30.27
C TRP A 197 52.49 9.15 29.14
#